data_AF-A0A0D4CKP6-F1
#
_entry.id   AF-A0A0D4CKP6-F1
#
_cell.length_a   1.000
_cell.length_b   1.000
_cell.length_c   1.000
_cell.angle_alpha   90.00
_cell.angle_beta   90.00
_cell.angle_gamma   90.00
#
_symmetry.space_group_name_H-M   'P 1'
#
loop_
_entity.id
_entity.type
_entity.pdbx_description
1 polymer ?
#
loop_
_entity_poly.entity_id
_entity_poly.type
_entity_poly.pdbx_seq_one_letter_code
_entity_poly.pdbx_strand_id
1 'polypeptide(L)'
;MKKIIVRADDLGYSCAVNYGIYEATHRGIVNNVSLMVNLPFSEHGWELLKNEPDTDVGLHVVICAGKPLSDPKLVSSLVQEDGSFKRSQVYHDAFEQGKDIVDYEDAVREVEAQYECFVEMTKREPDYLAGHTVLSLNFIRALRDVASEHQIPYLSFDVEHEVEFQGQKLTPFMEDFSLDYDPVATLAHVLSAADKRPHVIPELILHPGFLDQFILQHSHLVYPRTLDVEMATSGQAIEMIERHDVQLVRYSELVDSAKA
;
A
#
# COMPACT_ATOMS: atom_id res chain seq x y z
N MET A 1 -11.77 -3.59 -23.09
CA MET A 1 -12.16 -2.90 -21.86
C MET A 1 -10.92 -2.23 -21.30
N LYS A 2 -11.02 -0.98 -20.85
CA LYS A 2 -9.90 -0.28 -20.21
C LYS A 2 -9.68 -0.88 -18.82
N LYS A 3 -8.48 -0.78 -18.27
CA LYS A 3 -8.15 -1.33 -16.94
C LYS A 3 -7.76 -0.19 -16.01
N ILE A 4 -8.20 -0.27 -14.75
CA ILE A 4 -7.68 0.55 -13.65
C ILE A 4 -7.43 -0.35 -12.45
N ILE A 5 -6.50 0.03 -11.60
CA ILE A 5 -6.28 -0.60 -10.29
C ILE A 5 -6.85 0.34 -9.22
N VAL A 6 -7.53 -0.22 -8.22
CA VAL A 6 -7.93 0.52 -7.03
C VAL A 6 -7.37 -0.22 -5.82
N ARG A 7 -6.44 0.44 -5.13
CA ARG A 7 -5.68 -0.11 -4.00
C ARG A 7 -6.01 0.64 -2.72
N ALA A 8 -6.23 -0.09 -1.63
CA ALA A 8 -6.26 0.46 -0.28
C ALA A 8 -5.00 0.06 0.49
N ASP A 9 -4.26 1.05 0.99
CA ASP A 9 -3.11 0.82 1.87
C ASP A 9 -3.52 0.85 3.34
N ASP A 10 -2.58 0.44 4.21
CA ASP A 10 -2.67 0.50 5.67
C ASP A 10 -3.61 -0.50 6.36
N LEU A 11 -3.96 -1.63 5.74
CA LEU A 11 -4.65 -2.70 6.47
C LEU A 11 -3.77 -3.17 7.61
N GLY A 12 -4.32 -3.26 8.82
CA GLY A 12 -3.56 -3.57 10.03
C GLY A 12 -3.09 -2.35 10.83
N TYR A 13 -3.34 -1.12 10.37
CA TYR A 13 -2.88 0.08 11.09
C TYR A 13 -3.69 0.36 12.37
N SER A 14 -5.02 0.24 12.32
CA SER A 14 -5.88 0.30 13.49
C SER A 14 -7.20 -0.41 13.23
N CYS A 15 -7.98 -0.71 14.27
CA CYS A 15 -9.31 -1.29 14.07
C CYS A 15 -10.21 -0.38 13.20
N ALA A 16 -10.15 0.94 13.41
CA ALA A 16 -10.94 1.88 12.62
C ALA A 16 -10.50 1.95 11.15
N VAL A 17 -9.20 1.86 10.87
CA VAL A 17 -8.69 1.74 9.49
C VAL A 17 -9.15 0.42 8.88
N ASN A 18 -9.00 -0.70 9.58
CA ASN A 18 -9.41 -2.01 9.07
C ASN A 18 -10.91 -2.05 8.69
N TYR A 19 -11.78 -1.45 9.50
CA TYR A 19 -13.21 -1.37 9.17
C TYR A 19 -13.48 -0.50 7.93
N GLY A 20 -12.75 0.60 7.75
CA GLY A 20 -12.89 1.43 6.55
C GLY A 20 -12.44 0.72 5.28
N ILE A 21 -11.30 0.02 5.33
CA ILE A 21 -10.80 -0.81 4.23
C ILE A 21 -11.79 -1.95 3.93
N TYR A 22 -12.31 -2.61 4.97
CA TYR A 22 -13.33 -3.65 4.81
C TYR A 22 -14.58 -3.11 4.11
N GLU A 23 -15.14 -1.97 4.53
CA GLU A 23 -16.30 -1.38 3.84
C GLU A 23 -15.98 -1.02 2.38
N ALA A 24 -14.81 -0.43 2.12
CA ALA A 24 -14.37 -0.05 0.77
C ALA A 24 -14.15 -1.27 -0.16
N THR A 25 -13.79 -2.43 0.41
CA THR A 25 -13.58 -3.68 -0.32
C THR A 25 -14.90 -4.44 -0.50
N HIS A 26 -15.62 -4.67 0.59
CA HIS A 26 -16.83 -5.50 0.64
C HIS A 26 -18.02 -4.87 -0.10
N ARG A 27 -18.11 -3.53 -0.11
CA ARG A 27 -19.25 -2.79 -0.68
C ARG A 27 -18.84 -1.76 -1.73
N GLY A 28 -17.55 -1.55 -1.88
CA GLY A 28 -17.01 -0.48 -2.70
C GLY A 28 -16.26 -0.98 -3.92
N ILE A 29 -15.34 -0.15 -4.37
CA ILE A 29 -14.58 -0.33 -5.61
C ILE A 29 -13.15 -0.80 -5.37
N VAL A 30 -12.75 -1.04 -4.12
CA VAL A 30 -11.41 -1.55 -3.78
C VAL A 30 -11.38 -3.06 -3.98
N ASN A 31 -10.35 -3.55 -4.68
CA ASN A 31 -10.11 -4.99 -4.86
C ASN A 31 -8.63 -5.38 -4.72
N ASN A 32 -7.78 -4.44 -4.29
CA ASN A 32 -6.39 -4.68 -3.94
C ASN A 32 -6.11 -4.02 -2.59
N VAL A 33 -5.50 -4.75 -1.65
CA VAL A 33 -5.25 -4.25 -0.29
C VAL A 33 -3.82 -4.54 0.14
N SER A 34 -3.14 -3.57 0.75
CA SER A 34 -1.79 -3.74 1.29
C SER A 34 -1.84 -3.91 2.82
N LEU A 35 -1.38 -5.07 3.32
CA LEU A 35 -1.42 -5.45 4.74
C LEU A 35 -0.09 -5.17 5.45
N MET A 36 -0.14 -4.32 6.47
CA MET A 36 0.92 -4.12 7.46
C MET A 36 0.84 -5.23 8.49
N VAL A 37 1.96 -5.92 8.77
CA VAL A 37 1.97 -7.10 9.64
C VAL A 37 2.61 -6.87 11.01
N ASN A 38 3.31 -5.75 11.19
CA ASN A 38 4.09 -5.47 12.40
C ASN A 38 3.29 -4.72 13.50
N LEU A 39 2.00 -4.49 13.27
CA LEU A 39 1.12 -3.73 14.16
C LEU A 39 0.12 -4.67 14.87
N PRO A 40 -0.35 -4.30 16.08
CA PRO A 40 -1.22 -5.18 16.86
C PRO A 40 -2.60 -5.41 16.24
N PHE A 41 -2.95 -4.71 15.16
CA PHE A 41 -4.26 -4.80 14.50
C PHE A 41 -4.20 -5.59 13.19
N SER A 42 -3.05 -6.14 12.81
CA SER A 42 -2.85 -6.91 11.58
C SER A 42 -3.74 -8.14 11.51
N GLU A 43 -3.78 -8.96 12.57
CA GLU A 43 -4.66 -10.14 12.63
C GLU A 43 -6.13 -9.75 12.49
N HIS A 44 -6.57 -8.69 13.17
CA HIS A 44 -7.94 -8.18 13.04
C HIS A 44 -8.28 -7.77 11.60
N GLY A 45 -7.34 -7.12 10.90
CA GLY A 45 -7.51 -6.71 9.51
C GLY A 45 -7.60 -7.91 8.56
N TRP A 46 -6.72 -8.89 8.75
CA TRP A 46 -6.75 -10.12 7.98
C TRP A 46 -8.04 -10.92 8.21
N GLU A 47 -8.50 -11.04 9.46
CA GLU A 47 -9.73 -11.76 9.79
C GLU A 47 -10.98 -11.17 9.09
N LEU A 48 -11.00 -9.85 8.85
CA LEU A 48 -12.06 -9.19 8.11
C LEU A 48 -12.02 -9.51 6.61
N LEU A 49 -10.84 -9.56 5.99
CA LEU A 49 -10.70 -9.70 4.53
C LEU A 49 -10.43 -11.11 4.02
N LYS A 50 -10.03 -12.07 4.86
CA LYS A 50 -9.58 -13.40 4.41
C LYS A 50 -10.61 -14.21 3.61
N ASN A 51 -11.89 -13.85 3.71
CA ASN A 51 -12.99 -14.48 2.98
C ASN A 51 -13.60 -13.57 1.90
N GLU A 52 -13.06 -12.36 1.71
CA GLU A 52 -13.53 -11.48 0.63
C GLU A 52 -13.09 -12.08 -0.71
N PRO A 53 -14.05 -12.44 -1.58
CA PRO A 53 -13.73 -12.97 -2.90
C PRO A 53 -13.08 -11.87 -3.73
N ASP A 54 -12.30 -12.28 -4.73
CA ASP A 54 -11.78 -11.39 -5.76
C ASP A 54 -11.02 -10.16 -5.22
N THR A 55 -10.30 -10.33 -4.11
CA THR A 55 -9.42 -9.32 -3.51
C THR A 55 -7.99 -9.83 -3.43
N ASP A 56 -7.05 -9.05 -3.98
CA ASP A 56 -5.62 -9.30 -3.75
C ASP A 56 -5.19 -8.66 -2.43
N VAL A 57 -4.35 -9.38 -1.68
CA VAL A 57 -3.71 -8.88 -0.45
C VAL A 57 -2.20 -8.97 -0.60
N GLY A 58 -1.57 -7.81 -0.71
CA GLY A 58 -0.12 -7.66 -0.73
C GLY A 58 0.46 -7.40 0.65
N LEU A 59 1.77 -7.61 0.78
CA LEU A 59 2.53 -7.22 1.97
C LEU A 59 2.91 -5.75 1.87
N HIS A 60 2.50 -4.95 2.86
CA HIS A 60 2.89 -3.56 3.03
C HIS A 60 4.00 -3.48 4.09
N VAL A 61 5.26 -3.45 3.66
CA VAL A 61 6.41 -3.49 4.58
C VAL A 61 6.59 -2.12 5.24
N VAL A 62 6.68 -2.11 6.57
CA VAL A 62 6.71 -0.88 7.37
C VAL A 62 8.01 -0.77 8.15
N ILE A 63 8.74 0.34 7.98
CA ILE A 63 9.93 0.63 8.80
C ILE A 63 9.83 1.97 9.55
N CYS A 64 8.61 2.52 9.69
CA CYS A 64 8.42 3.83 10.29
C CYS A 64 7.25 3.98 11.27
N ALA A 65 6.53 2.90 11.56
CA ALA A 65 5.43 2.86 12.52
C ALA A 65 5.44 1.56 13.31
N GLY A 66 5.22 1.63 14.63
CA GLY A 66 5.27 0.47 15.52
C GLY A 66 6.69 0.05 15.87
N LYS A 67 6.89 -1.26 16.06
CA LYS A 67 8.19 -1.90 16.36
C LYS A 67 8.58 -2.85 15.22
N PRO A 68 9.87 -3.10 15.01
CA PRO A 68 10.30 -4.16 14.09
C PRO A 68 9.85 -5.53 14.60
N LEU A 69 9.70 -6.47 13.67
CA LEU A 69 9.58 -7.89 13.99
C LEU A 69 10.94 -8.53 14.27
N SER A 70 12.02 -7.96 13.73
CA SER A 70 13.40 -8.31 14.05
C SER A 70 13.81 -7.84 15.46
N ASP A 71 14.84 -8.47 16.05
CA ASP A 71 15.47 -7.94 17.27
C ASP A 71 16.00 -6.51 16.99
N PRO A 72 15.54 -5.47 17.73
CA PRO A 72 16.00 -4.09 17.53
C PRO A 72 17.52 -3.90 17.54
N LYS A 73 18.28 -4.79 18.20
CA LYS A 73 19.76 -4.75 18.20
C LYS A 73 20.38 -5.17 16.87
N LEU A 74 19.66 -5.94 16.07
CA LEU A 74 20.08 -6.42 14.75
C LEU A 74 19.52 -5.55 13.61
N VAL A 75 18.72 -4.53 13.93
CA VAL A 75 18.16 -3.57 12.96
C VAL A 75 18.32 -2.12 13.45
N SER A 76 19.48 -1.83 14.02
CA SER A 76 19.77 -0.58 14.73
C SER A 76 19.60 0.68 13.86
N SER A 77 19.78 0.58 12.53
CA SER A 77 19.55 1.69 11.62
C SER A 77 18.07 2.05 11.48
N LEU A 78 17.14 1.15 11.83
CA LEU A 78 15.69 1.35 11.68
C LEU A 78 15.01 1.88 12.94
N VAL A 79 15.61 1.69 14.12
CA VAL A 79 14.95 1.92 15.41
C VAL A 79 15.49 3.11 16.20
N GLN A 80 14.67 3.62 17.13
CA GLN A 80 15.03 4.60 18.15
C GLN A 80 15.58 3.89 19.39
N GLU A 81 16.00 4.66 20.41
CA GLU A 81 16.56 4.11 21.65
C GLU A 81 15.60 3.18 22.41
N ASP A 82 14.28 3.40 22.28
CA ASP A 82 13.23 2.59 22.90
C ASP A 82 12.89 1.31 22.10
N GLY A 83 13.58 1.09 20.97
CA GLY A 83 13.38 -0.05 20.08
C GLY A 83 12.16 0.09 19.16
N SER A 84 11.45 1.22 19.14
CA SER A 84 10.43 1.53 18.13
C SER A 84 11.06 1.98 16.82
N PHE A 85 10.35 1.86 15.70
CA PHE A 85 10.84 2.41 14.44
C PHE A 85 11.03 3.94 14.51
N LYS A 86 11.99 4.45 13.74
CA LYS A 86 12.11 5.90 13.48
C LYS A 86 10.88 6.38 12.72
N ARG A 87 10.41 7.60 13.00
CA ARG A 87 9.27 8.18 12.26
C ARG A 87 9.63 8.45 10.80
N SER A 88 8.63 8.45 9.90
CA SER A 88 8.79 8.75 8.48
C SER A 88 9.58 10.04 8.21
N GLN A 89 9.34 11.09 9.01
CA GLN A 89 10.05 12.37 8.91
C GLN A 89 11.58 12.24 9.04
N VAL A 90 12.08 11.31 9.86
CA VAL A 90 13.52 11.13 10.07
C VAL A 90 14.21 10.66 8.79
N TYR A 91 13.55 9.80 8.02
CA TYR A 91 14.04 9.35 6.72
C TYR A 91 14.01 10.48 5.68
N HIS A 92 12.92 11.26 5.65
CA HIS A 92 12.79 12.41 4.74
C HIS A 92 13.87 13.47 5.02
N ASP A 93 14.04 13.89 6.28
CA ASP A 93 15.04 14.89 6.67
C ASP A 93 16.47 14.45 6.32
N ALA A 94 16.77 13.16 6.46
CA ALA A 94 18.07 12.61 6.09
C ALA A 94 18.27 12.60 4.57
N PHE A 95 17.25 12.18 3.82
CA PHE A 95 17.30 12.12 2.37
C PHE A 95 17.45 13.50 1.73
N GLU A 96 16.76 14.52 2.24
CA GLU A 96 16.94 15.92 1.83
C GLU A 96 18.36 16.44 2.06
N GLN A 97 19.07 15.89 3.05
CA GLN A 97 20.49 16.17 3.30
C GLN A 97 21.43 15.31 2.44
N GLY A 98 20.90 14.51 1.50
CA GLY A 98 21.66 13.60 0.65
C GLY A 98 22.19 12.37 1.39
N LYS A 99 21.55 11.96 2.49
CA LYS A 99 21.96 10.79 3.29
C LYS A 99 20.90 9.71 3.22
N ASP A 100 21.33 8.47 3.01
CA ASP A 100 20.53 7.29 3.30
C ASP A 100 20.94 6.74 4.66
N ILE A 101 20.05 6.86 5.65
CA ILE A 101 20.32 6.45 7.04
C ILE A 101 19.97 4.99 7.32
N VAL A 102 19.36 4.31 6.35
CA VAL A 102 19.00 2.89 6.45
C VAL A 102 20.22 2.08 6.06
N ASP A 103 20.64 1.16 6.94
CA ASP A 103 21.56 0.10 6.57
C ASP A 103 20.80 -0.96 5.76
N TYR A 104 21.41 -1.44 4.68
CA TYR A 104 20.75 -2.38 3.80
C TYR A 104 20.53 -3.76 4.44
N GLU A 105 21.49 -4.26 5.22
CA GLU A 105 21.35 -5.56 5.88
C GLU A 105 20.29 -5.52 6.99
N ASP A 106 20.19 -4.38 7.67
CA ASP A 106 19.10 -4.12 8.62
C ASP A 106 17.74 -4.10 7.91
N ALA A 107 17.65 -3.46 6.74
CA ALA A 107 16.42 -3.42 5.93
C ALA A 107 16.04 -4.81 5.41
N VAL A 108 16.96 -5.57 4.82
CA VAL A 108 16.70 -6.95 4.34
C VAL A 108 16.17 -7.81 5.48
N ARG A 109 16.81 -7.77 6.65
CA ARG A 109 16.40 -8.54 7.82
C ARG A 109 14.96 -8.24 8.25
N GLU A 110 14.58 -6.97 8.26
CA GLU A 110 13.22 -6.58 8.65
C GLU A 110 12.18 -6.86 7.56
N VAL A 111 12.53 -6.68 6.29
CA VAL A 111 11.65 -7.05 5.17
C VAL A 111 11.35 -8.54 5.23
N GLU A 112 12.36 -9.39 5.49
CA GLU A 112 12.14 -10.83 5.62
C GLU A 112 11.34 -11.21 6.86
N ALA A 113 11.60 -10.60 8.01
CA ALA A 113 10.80 -10.85 9.20
C ALA A 113 9.31 -10.52 8.96
N GLN A 114 9.02 -9.46 8.20
CA GLN A 114 7.65 -9.10 7.82
C GLN A 114 7.06 -10.04 6.76
N TYR A 115 7.85 -10.52 5.80
CA TYR A 115 7.40 -11.56 4.87
C TYR A 115 7.04 -12.87 5.60
N GLU A 116 7.92 -13.36 6.47
CA GLU A 116 7.68 -14.57 7.25
C GLU A 116 6.41 -14.45 8.11
N CYS A 117 6.23 -13.30 8.77
CA CYS A 117 5.05 -13.00 9.55
C CYS A 117 3.77 -12.96 8.70
N PHE A 118 3.83 -12.36 7.50
CA PHE A 118 2.71 -12.37 6.57
C PHE A 118 2.30 -13.81 6.21
N VAL A 119 3.25 -14.65 5.82
CA VAL A 119 2.99 -16.04 5.44
C VAL A 119 2.46 -16.83 6.63
N GLU A 120 3.01 -16.63 7.82
CA GLU A 120 2.53 -17.28 9.03
C GLU A 120 1.09 -16.86 9.37
N MET A 121 0.77 -15.57 9.32
CA MET A 121 -0.55 -15.06 9.66
C MET A 121 -1.62 -15.46 8.63
N THR A 122 -1.30 -15.33 7.34
CA THR A 122 -2.28 -15.50 6.25
C THR A 122 -2.33 -16.93 5.70
N LYS A 123 -1.31 -17.75 5.97
CA LYS A 123 -1.11 -19.10 5.42
C LYS A 123 -1.00 -19.11 3.88
N ARG A 124 -0.65 -17.98 3.27
CA ARG A 124 -0.38 -17.82 1.83
C ARG A 124 0.74 -16.80 1.59
N GLU A 125 1.30 -16.81 0.40
CA GLU A 125 2.21 -15.75 -0.04
C GLU A 125 1.43 -14.47 -0.38
N PRO A 126 2.06 -13.28 -0.26
CA PRO A 126 1.41 -12.04 -0.66
C PRO A 126 1.29 -11.97 -2.19
N ASP A 127 0.18 -11.41 -2.69
CA ASP A 127 -0.04 -11.26 -4.14
C ASP A 127 0.96 -10.27 -4.78
N TYR A 128 1.47 -9.34 -3.97
CA TYR A 128 2.54 -8.40 -4.30
C TYR A 128 3.25 -7.92 -3.03
N LEU A 129 4.47 -7.43 -3.16
CA LEU A 129 5.24 -6.83 -2.07
C LEU A 129 5.46 -5.34 -2.35
N ALA A 130 5.07 -4.48 -1.42
CA ALA A 130 5.23 -3.03 -1.49
C ALA A 130 5.78 -2.48 -0.16
N GLY A 131 6.41 -1.31 -0.19
CA GLY A 131 6.85 -0.60 1.02
C GLY A 131 5.87 0.51 1.43
N HIS A 132 5.67 0.70 2.73
CA HIS A 132 5.06 1.91 3.29
C HIS A 132 6.06 3.07 3.17
N THR A 133 5.63 4.14 2.50
CA THR A 133 6.53 5.12 1.88
C THR A 133 7.49 5.79 2.87
N VAL A 134 8.79 5.50 2.71
CA VAL A 134 9.90 6.27 3.27
C VAL A 134 10.99 6.47 2.23
N LEU A 135 11.69 7.60 2.28
CA LEU A 135 12.77 7.91 1.34
C LEU A 135 14.07 7.21 1.76
N SER A 136 14.35 6.05 1.18
CA SER A 136 15.61 5.33 1.33
C SER A 136 15.86 4.42 0.13
N LEU A 137 17.03 4.56 -0.51
CA LEU A 137 17.45 3.71 -1.62
C LEU A 137 17.80 2.30 -1.14
N ASN A 138 18.38 2.18 0.06
CA ASN A 138 18.69 0.90 0.67
C ASN A 138 17.42 0.13 1.04
N PHE A 139 16.37 0.80 1.54
CA PHE A 139 15.07 0.15 1.77
C PHE A 139 14.43 -0.30 0.47
N ILE A 140 14.39 0.55 -0.57
CA ILE A 140 13.89 0.18 -1.91
C ILE A 140 14.63 -1.03 -2.47
N ARG A 141 15.97 -1.08 -2.30
CA ARG A 141 16.78 -2.21 -2.73
C ARG A 141 16.43 -3.48 -1.96
N ALA A 142 16.30 -3.40 -0.64
CA ALA A 142 15.93 -4.53 0.20
C ALA A 142 14.57 -5.12 -0.18
N LEU A 143 13.54 -4.27 -0.40
CA LEU A 143 12.22 -4.72 -0.85
C LEU A 143 12.30 -5.51 -2.16
N ARG A 144 13.06 -5.00 -3.13
CA ARG A 144 13.24 -5.65 -4.43
C ARG A 144 13.96 -6.98 -4.32
N ASP A 145 15.05 -7.02 -3.56
CA ASP A 145 15.89 -8.21 -3.46
C ASP A 145 15.16 -9.34 -2.73
N VAL A 146 14.47 -9.03 -1.63
CA VAL A 146 13.61 -9.97 -0.89
C VAL A 146 12.45 -10.47 -1.75
N ALA A 147 11.73 -9.56 -2.43
CA ALA A 147 10.66 -9.96 -3.35
C ALA A 147 11.18 -10.90 -4.44
N SER A 148 12.39 -10.64 -4.98
CA SER A 148 13.01 -11.53 -5.96
C SER A 148 13.42 -12.88 -5.38
N GLU A 149 13.94 -12.93 -4.14
CA GLU A 149 14.33 -14.17 -3.46
C GLU A 149 13.13 -15.09 -3.25
N HIS A 150 11.99 -14.51 -2.86
CA HIS A 150 10.73 -15.21 -2.65
C HIS A 150 9.86 -15.33 -3.90
N GLN A 151 10.32 -14.87 -5.07
CA GLN A 151 9.58 -14.89 -6.34
C GLN A 151 8.23 -14.15 -6.32
N ILE A 152 8.11 -13.13 -5.47
CA ILE A 152 6.92 -12.29 -5.30
C ILE A 152 7.00 -11.09 -6.26
N PRO A 153 5.88 -10.69 -6.90
CA PRO A 153 5.81 -9.43 -7.63
C PRO A 153 6.15 -8.21 -6.75
N TYR A 154 7.25 -7.52 -7.06
CA TYR A 154 7.60 -6.26 -6.39
C TYR A 154 6.82 -5.08 -7.00
N LEU A 155 6.05 -4.38 -6.18
CA LEU A 155 5.36 -3.15 -6.53
C LEU A 155 6.22 -1.96 -6.11
N SER A 156 6.95 -1.40 -7.08
CA SER A 156 7.75 -0.20 -6.85
C SER A 156 6.86 1.01 -6.59
N PHE A 157 7.28 1.87 -5.68
CA PHE A 157 6.65 3.17 -5.46
C PHE A 157 7.47 4.25 -6.18
N ASP A 158 6.89 4.85 -7.22
CA ASP A 158 7.31 6.12 -7.80
C ASP A 158 6.03 6.87 -8.16
N VAL A 159 5.71 7.90 -7.37
CA VAL A 159 4.46 8.66 -7.55
C VAL A 159 4.56 9.70 -8.66
N GLU A 160 5.77 9.95 -9.18
CA GLU A 160 6.01 10.97 -10.20
C GLU A 160 6.14 10.35 -11.61
N HIS A 161 6.45 9.06 -11.71
CA HIS A 161 6.74 8.39 -12.98
C HIS A 161 5.93 7.10 -13.18
N GLU A 162 5.92 6.63 -14.44
CA GLU A 162 5.41 5.29 -14.75
C GLU A 162 6.27 4.23 -14.06
N VAL A 163 5.63 3.27 -13.40
CA VAL A 163 6.30 2.11 -12.81
C VAL A 163 6.02 0.86 -13.65
N GLU A 164 6.99 -0.04 -13.74
CA GLU A 164 6.80 -1.35 -14.35
C GLU A 164 6.39 -2.38 -13.29
N PHE A 165 5.32 -3.10 -13.56
CA PHE A 165 4.86 -4.22 -12.73
C PHE A 165 4.46 -5.37 -13.64
N GLN A 166 5.14 -6.52 -13.50
CA GLN A 166 4.85 -7.73 -14.29
C GLN A 166 4.75 -7.48 -15.82
N GLY A 167 5.65 -6.66 -16.36
CA GLY A 167 5.68 -6.31 -17.79
C GLY A 167 4.60 -5.31 -18.24
N GLN A 168 3.77 -4.83 -17.30
CA GLN A 168 2.80 -3.76 -17.54
C GLN A 168 3.32 -2.43 -17.01
N LYS A 169 2.92 -1.33 -17.65
CA LYS A 169 3.17 0.02 -17.16
C LYS A 169 2.01 0.48 -16.30
N LEU A 170 2.30 0.94 -15.10
CA LEU A 170 1.34 1.55 -14.20
C LEU A 170 1.62 3.06 -14.06
N THR A 171 0.59 3.85 -13.80
CA THR A 171 0.78 5.21 -13.28
C THR A 171 0.02 5.32 -11.97
N PRO A 172 0.71 5.46 -10.83
CA PRO A 172 0.05 5.68 -9.55
C PRO A 172 -0.55 7.08 -9.47
N PHE A 173 -1.74 7.16 -8.89
CA PHE A 173 -2.45 8.38 -8.54
C PHE A 173 -2.70 8.36 -7.04
N MET A 174 -2.00 9.24 -6.36
CA MET A 174 -2.15 9.53 -4.94
C MET A 174 -2.00 11.04 -4.82
N GLU A 175 -3.08 11.75 -4.50
CA GLU A 175 -2.98 13.20 -4.31
C GLU A 175 -2.23 13.53 -3.02
N ASP A 176 -1.63 14.72 -2.99
CA ASP A 176 -1.19 15.25 -1.72
C ASP A 176 -2.42 15.41 -0.83
N PHE A 177 -2.38 14.90 0.39
CA PHE A 177 -3.50 14.91 1.31
C PHE A 177 -3.74 16.32 1.90
N SER A 178 -3.79 17.32 1.02
CA SER A 178 -4.01 18.73 1.28
C SER A 178 -5.44 18.98 1.78
N LEU A 179 -5.70 20.21 2.21
CA LEU A 179 -7.00 20.60 2.79
C LEU A 179 -8.15 20.50 1.78
N ASP A 180 -7.84 20.51 0.50
CA ASP A 180 -8.75 20.43 -0.64
C ASP A 180 -8.77 19.05 -1.30
N TYR A 181 -8.25 18.02 -0.64
CA TYR A 181 -8.30 16.64 -1.12
C TYR A 181 -9.73 16.21 -1.47
N ASP A 182 -9.94 15.81 -2.73
CA ASP A 182 -11.21 15.34 -3.27
C ASP A 182 -11.03 13.99 -3.98
N PRO A 183 -11.29 12.85 -3.30
CA PRO A 183 -11.10 11.53 -3.89
C PRO A 183 -12.02 11.27 -5.10
N VAL A 184 -13.14 11.98 -5.23
CA VAL A 184 -14.02 11.86 -6.40
C VAL A 184 -13.37 12.53 -7.62
N ALA A 185 -12.73 13.68 -7.43
CA ALA A 185 -11.94 14.34 -8.47
C ALA A 185 -10.72 13.49 -8.86
N THR A 186 -10.05 12.86 -7.89
CA THR A 186 -8.94 11.94 -8.15
C THR A 186 -9.41 10.75 -9.00
N LEU A 187 -10.54 10.11 -8.66
CA LEU A 187 -11.10 9.03 -9.46
C LEU A 187 -11.43 9.50 -10.88
N ALA A 188 -12.01 10.68 -11.06
CA ALA A 188 -12.27 11.24 -12.39
C ALA A 188 -10.97 11.43 -13.20
N HIS A 189 -9.88 11.84 -12.55
CA HIS A 189 -8.58 11.98 -13.20
C HIS A 189 -8.01 10.62 -13.63
N VAL A 190 -8.11 9.60 -12.77
CA VAL A 190 -7.71 8.20 -13.05
C VAL A 190 -8.47 7.66 -14.27
N LEU A 191 -9.79 7.84 -14.30
CA LEU A 191 -10.63 7.41 -15.42
C LEU A 191 -10.26 8.14 -16.72
N SER A 192 -10.01 9.44 -16.66
CA SER A 192 -9.53 10.21 -17.82
C SER A 192 -8.15 9.76 -18.31
N ALA A 193 -7.27 9.34 -17.40
CA ALA A 193 -5.96 8.81 -17.75
C ALA A 193 -6.09 7.46 -18.48
N ALA A 194 -7.00 6.59 -18.03
CA ALA A 194 -7.30 5.31 -18.69
C ALA A 194 -7.79 5.50 -20.14
N ASP A 195 -8.54 6.58 -20.41
CA ASP A 195 -8.99 6.94 -21.76
C ASP A 195 -7.85 7.41 -22.67
N LYS A 196 -6.93 8.20 -22.12
CA LYS A 196 -5.86 8.87 -22.89
C LYS A 196 -4.66 7.97 -23.14
N ARG A 197 -4.41 6.97 -22.28
CA ARG A 197 -3.21 6.14 -22.30
C ARG A 197 -3.54 4.65 -22.26
N PRO A 198 -4.00 4.04 -23.37
CA PRO A 198 -4.51 2.66 -23.37
C PRO A 198 -3.46 1.57 -23.08
N HIS A 199 -2.16 1.92 -23.08
CA HIS A 199 -1.04 1.01 -22.79
C HIS A 199 -0.47 1.19 -21.37
N VAL A 200 -1.09 2.04 -20.55
CA VAL A 200 -0.66 2.33 -19.17
C VAL A 200 -1.89 2.18 -18.28
N ILE A 201 -1.79 1.35 -17.25
CA ILE A 201 -2.89 1.10 -16.32
C ILE A 201 -2.78 2.13 -15.18
N PRO A 202 -3.72 3.08 -15.04
CA PRO A 202 -3.67 3.99 -13.91
C PRO A 202 -4.10 3.25 -12.64
N GLU A 203 -3.42 3.55 -11.55
CA GLU A 203 -3.67 3.01 -10.22
C GLU A 203 -4.18 4.13 -9.31
N LEU A 204 -5.37 3.97 -8.75
CA LEU A 204 -5.88 4.81 -7.68
C LEU A 204 -5.43 4.24 -6.33
N ILE A 205 -4.59 4.97 -5.60
CA ILE A 205 -4.11 4.60 -4.27
C ILE A 205 -4.92 5.37 -3.23
N LEU A 206 -5.63 4.65 -2.37
CA LEU A 206 -6.48 5.17 -1.31
C LEU A 206 -5.99 4.72 0.06
N HIS A 207 -6.40 5.43 1.09
CA HIS A 207 -6.15 5.09 2.49
C HIS A 207 -7.47 5.07 3.29
N PRO A 208 -8.50 4.33 2.84
CA PRO A 208 -9.81 4.36 3.47
C PRO A 208 -9.72 3.90 4.92
N GLY A 209 -10.35 4.64 5.82
CA GLY A 209 -10.33 4.33 7.25
C GLY A 209 -11.28 5.21 8.04
N PHE A 210 -11.81 4.67 9.13
CA PHE A 210 -12.47 5.48 10.14
C PHE A 210 -11.46 6.03 11.14
N LEU A 211 -11.91 6.94 12.00
CA LEU A 211 -11.08 7.53 13.05
C LEU A 211 -11.29 6.82 14.37
N ASP A 212 -10.20 6.38 14.99
CA ASP A 212 -10.13 6.03 16.39
C ASP A 212 -9.04 6.86 17.09
N GLN A 213 -8.98 6.73 18.42
CA GLN A 213 -7.97 7.44 19.21
C GLN A 213 -6.53 7.09 18.80
N PHE A 214 -6.30 5.88 18.30
CA PHE A 214 -4.97 5.46 17.88
C PHE A 214 -4.53 6.25 16.64
N ILE A 215 -5.37 6.32 15.61
CA ILE A 215 -5.08 7.10 14.38
C ILE A 215 -4.92 8.59 14.70
N LEU A 216 -5.76 9.15 15.56
CA LEU A 216 -5.66 10.54 15.99
C LEU A 216 -4.33 10.89 16.67
N GLN A 217 -3.60 9.89 17.20
CA GLN A 217 -2.33 10.07 17.90
C GLN A 217 -1.10 9.65 17.09
N HIS A 218 -1.26 8.71 16.16
CA HIS A 218 -0.13 8.02 15.52
C HIS A 218 -0.03 8.28 14.01
N SER A 219 -1.06 8.82 13.37
CA SER A 219 -1.06 9.09 11.92
C SER A 219 -1.07 10.59 11.64
N HIS A 220 -0.31 11.01 10.63
CA HIS A 220 -0.45 12.34 10.02
C HIS A 220 -1.64 12.41 9.06
N LEU A 221 -2.01 11.26 8.48
CA LEU A 221 -3.18 11.11 7.62
C LEU A 221 -4.39 10.76 8.48
N VAL A 222 -5.24 11.75 8.73
CA VAL A 222 -6.41 11.62 9.61
C VAL A 222 -7.70 11.74 8.81
N TYR A 223 -8.15 12.96 8.51
CA TYR A 223 -9.45 13.20 7.85
C TYR A 223 -9.59 12.64 6.43
N PRO A 224 -8.56 12.64 5.56
CA PRO A 224 -8.68 12.07 4.22
C PRO A 224 -9.14 10.62 4.19
N ARG A 225 -8.80 9.82 5.22
CA ARG A 225 -9.23 8.42 5.33
C ARG A 225 -10.75 8.26 5.28
N THR A 226 -11.49 9.20 5.89
CA THR A 226 -12.96 9.14 5.90
C THR A 226 -13.55 9.52 4.55
N LEU A 227 -12.90 10.43 3.82
CA LEU A 227 -13.29 10.81 2.46
C LEU A 227 -13.07 9.65 1.49
N ASP A 228 -11.98 8.90 1.66
CA ASP A 228 -11.70 7.71 0.87
C ASP A 228 -12.75 6.62 1.05
N VAL A 229 -13.20 6.37 2.30
CA VAL A 229 -14.29 5.43 2.57
C VAL A 229 -15.58 5.88 1.88
N GLU A 230 -15.94 7.17 2.02
CA GLU A 230 -17.15 7.72 1.43
C GLU A 230 -17.13 7.60 -0.10
N MET A 231 -16.04 8.01 -0.74
CA MET A 231 -15.89 7.90 -2.19
C MET A 231 -15.92 6.45 -2.65
N ALA A 232 -15.09 5.58 -2.05
CA ALA A 232 -14.92 4.20 -2.50
C ALA A 232 -16.21 3.37 -2.37
N THR A 233 -17.12 3.75 -1.48
CA THR A 233 -18.41 3.07 -1.27
C THR A 233 -19.60 3.81 -1.90
N SER A 234 -19.35 4.95 -2.56
CA SER A 234 -20.43 5.78 -3.12
C SER A 234 -21.02 5.17 -4.40
N GLY A 235 -22.34 5.33 -4.56
CA GLY A 235 -23.00 5.02 -5.83
C GLY A 235 -22.47 5.89 -6.99
N GLN A 236 -21.97 7.09 -6.68
CA GLN A 236 -21.34 7.97 -7.66
C GLN A 236 -20.07 7.34 -8.26
N ALA A 237 -19.18 6.79 -7.43
CA ALA A 237 -17.95 6.15 -7.90
C ALA A 237 -18.26 4.92 -8.78
N ILE A 238 -19.23 4.10 -8.37
CA ILE A 238 -19.71 2.95 -9.14
C ILE A 238 -20.26 3.41 -10.50
N GLU A 239 -21.14 4.41 -10.52
CA GLU A 239 -21.68 4.98 -11.77
C GLU A 239 -20.57 5.54 -12.67
N MET A 240 -19.53 6.15 -12.10
CA MET A 240 -18.39 6.65 -12.87
C MET A 240 -17.62 5.51 -13.54
N ILE A 241 -17.33 4.42 -12.83
CA ILE A 241 -16.65 3.23 -13.36
C ILE A 241 -17.48 2.60 -14.48
N GLU A 242 -18.78 2.37 -14.25
CA GLU A 242 -19.68 1.78 -15.23
C GLU A 242 -19.79 2.63 -16.51
N ARG A 243 -19.94 3.96 -16.37
CA ARG A 243 -20.04 4.87 -17.53
C ARG A 243 -18.77 4.93 -18.35
N HIS A 244 -17.61 4.74 -17.73
CA HIS A 244 -16.33 4.77 -18.44
C HIS A 244 -15.95 3.41 -19.03
N ASP A 245 -16.73 2.32 -18.84
CA ASP A 245 -16.40 0.97 -19.36
C ASP A 245 -14.96 0.54 -18.98
N VAL A 246 -14.62 0.75 -17.71
CA VAL A 246 -13.35 0.34 -17.10
C VAL A 246 -13.55 -0.95 -16.29
N GLN A 247 -12.57 -1.82 -16.37
CA GLN A 247 -12.43 -3.01 -15.54
C GLN A 247 -11.54 -2.69 -14.35
N LEU A 248 -12.02 -2.96 -13.15
CA LEU A 248 -11.19 -3.01 -11.95
C LEU A 248 -10.38 -4.30 -12.01
N VAL A 249 -9.05 -4.19 -12.06
CA VAL A 249 -8.16 -5.35 -12.15
C VAL A 249 -7.36 -5.54 -10.88
N ARG A 250 -7.03 -6.80 -10.60
CA ARG A 250 -6.14 -7.19 -9.52
C ARG A 250 -4.69 -7.24 -9.98
N TYR A 251 -3.75 -7.07 -9.05
CA TYR A 251 -2.33 -7.23 -9.33
C TYR A 251 -1.98 -8.61 -9.88
N SER A 252 -2.57 -9.66 -9.32
CA SER A 252 -2.42 -11.06 -9.72
C SER A 252 -2.95 -11.34 -11.14
N GLU A 253 -3.83 -10.49 -11.67
CA GLU A 253 -4.33 -10.56 -13.04
C GLU A 253 -3.38 -9.88 -14.05
N LEU A 254 -2.38 -9.16 -13.57
CA LEU A 254 -1.33 -8.57 -14.39
C LEU A 254 -0.22 -9.61 -14.58
N VAL A 255 -0.31 -10.34 -15.69
CA VAL A 255 0.76 -11.23 -16.13
C VAL A 255 1.47 -10.66 -17.34
N ASP A 256 2.77 -10.91 -17.40
CA ASP A 256 3.57 -10.62 -18.58
C ASP A 256 3.08 -11.50 -19.73
N SER A 257 2.34 -10.90 -20.68
CA SER A 257 1.83 -11.60 -21.86
C SER A 257 2.92 -12.23 -22.73
N ALA A 258 4.21 -11.90 -22.50
CA ALA A 258 5.34 -12.53 -23.16
C ALA A 258 5.80 -13.85 -22.48
N LYS A 259 5.24 -14.21 -21.32
CA LYS A 259 5.57 -15.44 -20.56
C LYS A 259 4.43 -16.46 -20.49
N ALA A 260 3.30 -16.21 -21.18
CA ALA A 260 2.16 -17.11 -21.30
C ALA A 260 2.24 -17.99 -22.57
#